data_AF-A0A2Z4J068-F1
#
_entry.id   AF-A0A2Z4J068-F1
#
_cell.length_a   1.000
_cell.length_b   1.000
_cell.length_c   1.000
_cell.angle_alpha   90.00
_cell.angle_beta   90.00
_cell.angle_gamma   90.00
#
_symmetry.space_group_name_H-M   'P 1'
#
loop_
_entity.id
_entity.type
_entity.pdbx_description
1 polymer ?
#
loop_
_entity_poly.entity_id
_entity_poly.type
_entity_poly.pdbx_seq_one_letter_code
_entity_poly.pdbx_strand_id
1 'polypeptide(L)'
;MSTIRPEDLMAEANNLSPVIAVALRAAEENSKGIDSDGAISVATKLTTAARDAQRTLADVSKFPAGRRAEADEILAKAERSFNDWRQNIETHELVFLAELHTSIFKAPTGTDGLIARLDAEQVLRRRDMSLHDVFRMLVRAGGQVAQLAVSPWLELVASGRPNSDAKTLRVIAETEFLQNAADTGNETARKLLDAPAKYAKVRSSMDKIASECLGVNRSAFAERALSWGSEAPQKDAEIRALKAQLRTLKK
;
A
#
# COMPACT_ATOMS: atom_id res chain seq x y z
N MET A 1 -34.53 11.62 18.81
CA MET A 1 -33.37 10.70 18.88
C MET A 1 -33.82 9.35 18.37
N SER A 2 -33.25 8.87 17.27
CA SER A 2 -33.62 7.58 16.69
C SER A 2 -32.99 6.45 17.50
N THR A 3 -33.81 5.58 18.08
CA THR A 3 -33.36 4.37 18.80
C THR A 3 -32.89 3.34 17.78
N ILE A 4 -31.58 3.15 17.70
CA ILE A 4 -30.96 2.16 16.82
C ILE A 4 -31.20 0.76 17.41
N ARG A 5 -31.77 -0.15 16.61
CA ARG A 5 -32.20 -1.48 17.03
C ARG A 5 -31.08 -2.53 16.82
N PRO A 6 -31.06 -3.64 17.58
CA PRO A 6 -30.13 -4.75 17.36
C PRO A 6 -30.13 -5.30 15.92
N GLU A 7 -31.28 -5.20 15.24
CA GLU A 7 -31.48 -5.55 13.83
C GLU A 7 -30.62 -4.68 12.89
N ASP A 8 -30.46 -3.39 13.21
CA ASP A 8 -29.69 -2.45 12.40
C ASP A 8 -28.18 -2.74 12.50
N LEU A 9 -27.72 -3.23 13.66
CA LEU A 9 -26.33 -3.66 13.89
C LEU A 9 -25.99 -4.96 13.14
N MET A 10 -26.94 -5.91 13.09
CA MET A 10 -26.79 -7.12 12.29
C MET A 10 -26.83 -6.82 10.79
N ALA A 11 -27.65 -5.86 10.35
CA ALA A 11 -27.71 -5.42 8.96
C ALA A 11 -26.40 -4.74 8.52
N GLU A 12 -25.80 -3.91 9.37
CA GLU A 12 -24.54 -3.23 9.08
C GLU A 12 -23.35 -4.19 9.05
N ALA A 13 -23.31 -5.18 9.95
CA ALA A 13 -22.34 -6.27 9.92
C ALA A 13 -22.45 -7.12 8.63
N ASN A 14 -23.68 -7.36 8.18
CA ASN A 14 -23.94 -8.06 6.92
C ASN A 14 -23.56 -7.23 5.69
N ASN A 15 -23.64 -5.89 5.76
CA ASN A 15 -23.22 -4.99 4.69
C ASN A 15 -21.70 -4.82 4.57
N LEU A 16 -20.95 -5.03 5.66
CA LEU A 16 -19.50 -4.92 5.69
C LEU A 16 -18.76 -6.17 5.22
N SER A 17 -19.36 -7.35 5.44
CA SER A 17 -18.79 -8.64 5.05
C SER A 17 -18.39 -8.73 3.56
N PRO A 18 -19.21 -8.22 2.60
CA PRO A 18 -18.86 -8.16 1.18
C PRO A 18 -17.68 -7.24 0.87
N VAL A 19 -17.59 -6.08 1.54
CA VAL A 19 -16.54 -5.08 1.25
C VAL A 19 -15.18 -5.57 1.74
N ILE A 20 -15.13 -6.13 2.95
CA ILE A 20 -13.95 -6.78 3.52
C ILE A 20 -13.51 -7.97 2.65
N ALA A 21 -14.47 -8.78 2.18
CA ALA A 21 -14.17 -9.91 1.30
C ALA A 21 -13.60 -9.45 -0.06
N VAL A 22 -14.16 -8.40 -0.66
CA VAL A 22 -13.65 -7.81 -1.91
C VAL A 22 -12.25 -7.23 -1.72
N ALA A 23 -12.02 -6.51 -0.61
CA ALA A 23 -10.72 -5.91 -0.33
C ALA A 23 -9.64 -6.96 -0.02
N LEU A 24 -9.97 -8.02 0.72
CA LEU A 24 -9.08 -9.17 0.97
C LEU A 24 -8.74 -9.89 -0.33
N ARG A 25 -9.74 -10.13 -1.19
CA ARG A 25 -9.52 -10.75 -2.51
C ARG A 25 -8.63 -9.89 -3.40
N ALA A 26 -8.85 -8.57 -3.38
CA ALA A 26 -7.99 -7.62 -4.10
C ALA A 26 -6.56 -7.63 -3.54
N ALA A 27 -6.36 -7.69 -2.22
CA ALA A 27 -5.03 -7.83 -1.63
C ALA A 27 -4.35 -9.14 -2.04
N GLU A 28 -5.07 -10.26 -2.03
CA GLU A 28 -4.58 -11.58 -2.43
C GLU A 28 -4.26 -11.67 -3.94
N GLU A 29 -5.13 -11.13 -4.80
CA GLU A 29 -4.89 -11.06 -6.24
C GLU A 29 -3.71 -10.15 -6.57
N ASN A 30 -3.60 -9.00 -5.88
CA ASN A 30 -2.54 -8.02 -6.13
C ASN A 30 -1.21 -8.42 -5.51
N SER A 31 -1.16 -9.21 -4.43
CA SER A 31 0.09 -9.66 -3.81
C SER A 31 0.75 -10.83 -4.53
N LYS A 32 0.03 -11.53 -5.44
CA LYS A 32 0.58 -12.67 -6.18
C LYS A 32 1.78 -12.26 -7.03
N GLY A 33 2.93 -12.90 -6.77
CA GLY A 33 4.16 -12.70 -7.53
C GLY A 33 4.91 -11.42 -7.19
N ILE A 34 4.56 -10.77 -6.08
CA ILE A 34 5.33 -9.67 -5.47
C ILE A 34 5.95 -10.19 -4.19
N ASP A 35 7.16 -9.74 -3.85
CA ASP A 35 7.83 -10.01 -2.57
C ASP A 35 7.15 -9.25 -1.41
N SER A 36 5.88 -9.62 -1.17
CA SER A 36 4.95 -8.92 -0.29
C SER A 36 4.21 -9.89 0.64
N ASP A 37 4.82 -11.06 0.90
CA ASP A 37 4.22 -12.23 1.55
C ASP A 37 3.47 -11.94 2.88
N GLY A 38 3.80 -10.82 3.54
CA GLY A 38 3.10 -10.34 4.73
C GLY A 38 1.69 -9.76 4.50
N ALA A 39 1.33 -9.33 3.28
CA ALA A 39 0.12 -8.53 3.04
C ALA A 39 -1.17 -9.30 3.37
N ILE A 40 -1.32 -10.54 2.87
CA ILE A 40 -2.51 -11.38 3.14
C ILE A 40 -2.63 -11.69 4.63
N SER A 41 -1.50 -12.01 5.28
CA SER A 41 -1.45 -12.30 6.72
C SER A 41 -1.92 -11.10 7.55
N VAL A 42 -1.45 -9.89 7.21
CA VAL A 42 -1.83 -8.64 7.89
C VAL A 42 -3.28 -8.29 7.64
N ALA A 43 -3.78 -8.43 6.41
CA ALA A 43 -5.18 -8.24 6.07
C ALA A 43 -6.11 -9.17 6.87
N THR A 44 -5.72 -10.43 7.02
CA THR A 44 -6.45 -11.43 7.82
C THR A 44 -6.46 -11.06 9.30
N LYS A 45 -5.32 -10.58 9.84
CA LYS A 45 -5.21 -10.10 11.22
C LYS A 45 -6.10 -8.89 11.48
N LEU A 46 -6.10 -7.90 10.58
CA LEU A 46 -6.97 -6.72 10.67
C LEU A 46 -8.45 -7.10 10.67
N THR A 47 -8.85 -7.98 9.76
CA THR A 47 -10.23 -8.46 9.64
C THR A 47 -10.68 -9.20 10.91
N THR A 48 -9.84 -10.09 11.44
CA THR A 48 -10.13 -10.84 12.66
C THR A 48 -10.22 -9.91 13.87
N ALA A 49 -9.27 -8.99 14.02
CA ALA A 49 -9.26 -8.01 15.11
C ALA A 49 -10.53 -7.13 15.09
N ALA A 50 -10.98 -6.70 13.92
CA ALA A 50 -12.22 -5.93 13.78
C ALA A 50 -13.46 -6.73 14.23
N ARG A 51 -13.54 -8.02 13.85
CA ARG A 51 -14.64 -8.91 14.27
C ARG A 51 -14.62 -9.20 15.78
N ASP A 52 -13.43 -9.39 16.36
CA ASP A 52 -13.29 -9.64 17.78
C ASP A 52 -13.65 -8.41 18.61
N ALA A 53 -13.17 -7.22 18.22
CA ALA A 53 -13.57 -5.96 18.84
C ALA A 53 -15.09 -5.76 18.78
N GLN A 54 -15.73 -6.06 17.64
CA GLN A 54 -17.18 -5.99 17.49
C GLN A 54 -17.91 -6.95 18.45
N ARG A 55 -17.45 -8.21 18.58
CA ARG A 55 -18.03 -9.19 19.50
C ARG A 55 -17.89 -8.75 20.96
N THR A 56 -16.70 -8.27 21.34
CA THR A 56 -16.42 -7.77 22.69
C THR A 56 -17.33 -6.60 23.05
N LEU A 57 -17.61 -5.72 22.09
CA LEU A 57 -18.52 -4.60 22.27
C LEU A 57 -20.01 -4.97 22.19
N ALA A 58 -20.40 -6.14 21.69
CA ALA A 58 -21.81 -6.56 21.67
C ALA A 58 -22.28 -7.12 23.03
N ASP A 59 -21.36 -7.58 23.88
CA ASP A 59 -21.62 -8.21 25.19
C ASP A 59 -21.71 -7.21 26.36
N VAL A 60 -22.30 -6.03 26.14
CA VAL A 60 -22.26 -4.86 27.07
C VAL A 60 -23.10 -5.05 28.35
N SER A 61 -23.77 -6.18 28.53
CA SER A 61 -24.81 -6.34 29.55
C SER A 61 -24.33 -6.30 31.01
N LYS A 62 -23.02 -6.36 31.28
CA LYS A 62 -22.48 -6.42 32.65
C LYS A 62 -21.44 -5.35 33.00
N PHE A 63 -20.56 -4.91 32.09
CA PHE A 63 -19.50 -3.93 32.37
C PHE A 63 -19.07 -3.13 31.11
N PRO A 64 -19.69 -1.97 30.82
CA PRO A 64 -19.48 -1.25 29.56
C PRO A 64 -18.06 -0.69 29.36
N ALA A 65 -17.45 -0.15 30.42
CA ALA A 65 -16.17 0.55 30.33
C ALA A 65 -14.97 -0.40 30.15
N GLY A 66 -14.96 -1.55 30.84
CA GLY A 66 -13.86 -2.52 30.74
C GLY A 66 -13.80 -3.23 29.38
N ARG A 67 -14.97 -3.53 28.80
CA ARG A 67 -15.08 -4.15 27.46
C ARG A 67 -14.73 -3.19 26.33
N ARG A 68 -14.99 -1.89 26.51
CA ARG A 68 -14.56 -0.84 25.57
C ARG A 68 -13.04 -0.77 25.50
N ALA A 69 -12.36 -0.71 26.65
CA ALA A 69 -10.90 -0.66 26.73
C ALA A 69 -10.26 -1.90 26.08
N GLU A 70 -10.82 -3.09 26.31
CA GLU A 70 -10.36 -4.35 25.70
C GLU A 70 -10.51 -4.34 24.17
N ALA A 71 -11.64 -3.86 23.65
CA ALA A 71 -11.86 -3.73 22.20
C ALA A 71 -10.91 -2.71 21.55
N ASP A 72 -10.67 -1.57 22.22
CA ASP A 72 -9.74 -0.56 21.75
C ASP A 72 -8.29 -1.08 21.77
N GLU A 73 -7.89 -1.92 22.74
CA GLU A 73 -6.58 -2.56 22.79
C GLU A 73 -6.37 -3.56 21.64
N ILE A 74 -7.39 -4.38 21.32
CA ILE A 74 -7.36 -5.31 20.19
C ILE A 74 -7.11 -4.54 18.88
N LEU A 75 -7.81 -3.42 18.68
CA LEU A 75 -7.64 -2.58 17.49
C LEU A 75 -6.29 -1.88 17.47
N ALA A 76 -5.80 -1.36 18.60
CA ALA A 76 -4.49 -0.74 18.69
C ALA A 76 -3.34 -1.72 18.36
N LYS A 77 -3.50 -3.01 18.70
CA LYS A 77 -2.54 -4.06 18.32
C LYS A 77 -2.57 -4.33 16.80
N ALA A 78 -3.76 -4.32 16.20
CA ALA A 78 -3.92 -4.52 14.77
C ALA A 78 -3.39 -3.32 13.96
N GLU A 79 -3.66 -2.10 14.41
CA GLU A 79 -3.13 -0.85 13.85
C GLU A 79 -1.60 -0.83 13.86
N ARG A 80 -0.97 -1.23 14.97
CA ARG A 80 0.50 -1.41 15.03
C ARG A 80 1.01 -2.40 14.00
N SER A 81 0.38 -3.58 13.92
CA SER A 81 0.78 -4.62 12.96
C SER A 81 0.68 -4.15 11.50
N PHE A 82 -0.33 -3.34 11.19
CA PHE A 82 -0.49 -2.72 9.87
C PHE A 82 0.59 -1.68 9.59
N ASN A 83 0.90 -0.80 10.54
CA ASN A 83 1.94 0.21 10.38
C ASN A 83 3.33 -0.43 10.22
N ASP A 84 3.64 -1.47 10.99
CA ASP A 84 4.88 -2.24 10.86
C ASP A 84 4.99 -2.85 9.45
N TRP A 85 3.92 -3.47 8.96
CA TRP A 85 3.87 -4.00 7.60
C TRP A 85 4.06 -2.91 6.55
N ARG A 86 3.40 -1.76 6.72
CA ARG A 86 3.48 -0.63 5.79
C ARG A 86 4.90 -0.09 5.66
N GLN A 87 5.63 0.03 6.77
CA GLN A 87 7.03 0.45 6.74
C GLN A 87 7.92 -0.63 6.09
N ASN A 88 7.66 -1.90 6.38
CA ASN A 88 8.42 -3.00 5.81
C ASN A 88 8.22 -3.12 4.30
N ILE A 89 6.99 -2.99 3.78
CA ILE A 89 6.73 -3.15 2.34
C ILE A 89 7.41 -2.08 1.49
N GLU A 90 7.55 -0.85 1.99
CA GLU A 90 8.33 0.21 1.33
C GLU A 90 9.81 -0.16 1.26
N THR A 91 10.36 -0.73 2.33
CA THR A 91 11.76 -1.19 2.36
C THR A 91 11.97 -2.36 1.39
N HIS A 92 11.06 -3.33 1.36
CA HIS A 92 11.15 -4.47 0.44
C HIS A 92 11.07 -4.02 -1.02
N GLU A 93 10.16 -3.10 -1.36
CA GLU A 93 10.08 -2.51 -2.69
C GLU A 93 11.40 -1.84 -3.08
N LEU A 94 11.98 -1.02 -2.21
CA LEU A 94 13.25 -0.33 -2.49
C LEU A 94 14.40 -1.30 -2.73
N VAL A 95 14.55 -2.32 -1.88
CA VAL A 95 15.59 -3.35 -2.02
C VAL A 95 15.38 -4.14 -3.30
N PHE A 96 14.17 -4.62 -3.54
CA PHE A 96 13.82 -5.39 -4.74
C PHE A 96 14.07 -4.61 -6.03
N LEU A 97 13.65 -3.34 -6.10
CA LEU A 97 13.91 -2.47 -7.24
C LEU A 97 15.41 -2.23 -7.43
N ALA A 98 16.18 -2.04 -6.35
CA ALA A 98 17.62 -1.88 -6.42
C ALA A 98 18.33 -3.15 -6.93
N GLU A 99 17.90 -4.34 -6.50
CA GLU A 99 18.41 -5.62 -6.99
C GLU A 99 18.12 -5.80 -8.49
N LEU A 100 16.88 -5.54 -8.91
CA LEU A 100 16.52 -5.58 -10.33
C LEU A 100 17.33 -4.57 -11.14
N HIS A 101 17.50 -3.35 -10.63
CA HIS A 101 18.28 -2.31 -11.28
C HIS A 101 19.75 -2.72 -11.46
N THR A 102 20.40 -3.23 -10.40
CA THR A 102 21.80 -3.70 -10.48
C THR A 102 21.98 -4.91 -11.40
N SER A 103 20.96 -5.77 -11.52
CA SER A 103 21.01 -6.93 -12.40
C SER A 103 20.91 -6.58 -13.90
N ILE A 104 20.25 -5.46 -14.23
CA ILE A 104 20.08 -4.95 -15.60
C ILE A 104 21.20 -4.00 -16.01
N PHE A 105 21.49 -3.02 -15.15
CA PHE A 105 22.42 -1.96 -15.46
C PHE A 105 23.83 -2.39 -15.08
N LYS A 106 24.59 -2.77 -16.11
CA LYS A 106 25.96 -3.25 -15.97
C LYS A 106 26.89 -2.29 -16.69
N ALA A 107 27.66 -1.55 -15.91
CA ALA A 107 28.70 -0.70 -16.46
C ALA A 107 29.66 -1.56 -17.30
N PRO A 108 29.88 -1.23 -18.58
CA PRO A 108 30.78 -2.01 -19.42
C PRO A 108 32.23 -1.80 -18.97
N THR A 109 33.00 -2.88 -18.97
CA THR A 109 34.38 -2.95 -18.48
C THR A 109 35.30 -3.61 -19.51
N GLY A 110 36.61 -3.55 -19.28
CA GLY A 110 37.60 -4.16 -20.17
C GLY A 110 37.72 -3.47 -21.53
N THR A 111 38.30 -4.18 -22.51
CA THR A 111 38.55 -3.66 -23.86
C THR A 111 37.27 -3.27 -24.59
N ASP A 112 36.23 -4.10 -24.51
CA ASP A 112 34.95 -3.80 -25.14
C ASP A 112 34.33 -2.52 -24.56
N GLY A 113 34.44 -2.31 -23.25
CA GLY A 113 33.94 -1.09 -22.61
C GLY A 113 34.70 0.16 -23.04
N LEU A 114 36.01 0.05 -23.33
CA LEU A 114 36.79 1.15 -23.90
C LEU A 114 36.36 1.46 -25.35
N ILE A 115 36.11 0.43 -26.16
CA ILE A 115 35.60 0.58 -27.53
C ILE A 115 34.22 1.28 -27.50
N ALA A 116 33.30 0.78 -26.67
CA ALA A 116 31.97 1.36 -26.53
C ALA A 116 32.01 2.83 -26.07
N ARG A 117 32.96 3.20 -25.21
CA ARG A 117 33.18 4.61 -24.81
C ARG A 117 33.65 5.47 -25.98
N LEU A 118 34.59 4.98 -26.77
CA LEU A 118 35.08 5.68 -27.95
C LEU A 118 33.93 5.95 -28.93
N ASP A 119 33.13 4.94 -29.22
CA ASP A 119 31.97 5.03 -30.13
C ASP A 119 30.92 6.00 -29.58
N ALA A 120 30.61 5.91 -28.28
CA ALA A 120 29.67 6.81 -27.62
C ALA A 120 30.15 8.27 -27.63
N GLU A 121 31.44 8.51 -27.42
CA GLU A 121 32.03 9.86 -27.47
C GLU A 121 31.93 10.48 -28.87
N GLN A 122 32.17 9.71 -29.94
CA GLN A 122 32.06 10.21 -31.31
C GLN A 122 30.64 10.73 -31.57
N VAL A 123 29.65 9.96 -31.14
CA VAL A 123 28.23 10.34 -31.23
C VAL A 123 27.90 11.55 -30.35
N LEU A 124 28.41 11.61 -29.12
CA LEU A 124 28.19 12.72 -28.18
C LEU A 124 28.81 14.05 -28.63
N ARG A 125 29.82 14.02 -29.51
CA ARG A 125 30.44 15.25 -30.05
C ARG A 125 29.64 15.88 -31.19
N ARG A 126 28.64 15.19 -31.73
CA ARG A 126 27.77 15.69 -32.81
C ARG A 126 26.95 16.90 -32.36
N ARG A 127 27.31 18.09 -32.84
CA ARG A 127 26.62 19.36 -32.50
C ARG A 127 25.42 19.66 -33.40
N ASP A 128 25.27 18.91 -34.48
CA ASP A 128 24.14 18.97 -35.41
C ASP A 128 22.87 18.30 -34.85
N MET A 129 22.98 17.57 -33.73
CA MET A 129 21.87 16.89 -33.07
C MET A 129 21.62 17.43 -31.65
N SER A 130 20.35 17.41 -31.24
CA SER A 130 19.99 17.65 -29.85
C SER A 130 20.61 16.57 -28.95
N LEU A 131 20.94 16.92 -27.71
CA LEU A 131 21.43 15.96 -26.71
C LEU A 131 20.43 14.80 -26.53
N HIS A 132 19.13 15.11 -26.54
CA HIS A 132 18.06 14.12 -26.44
C HIS A 132 18.09 13.10 -27.58
N ASP A 133 18.24 13.54 -28.83
CA ASP A 133 18.31 12.64 -29.99
C ASP A 133 19.59 11.82 -30.00
N VAL A 134 20.70 12.41 -29.54
CA VAL A 134 21.95 11.69 -29.32
C VAL A 134 21.75 10.53 -28.33
N PHE A 135 21.05 10.73 -27.21
CA PHE A 135 20.78 9.65 -26.25
C PHE A 135 19.90 8.57 -26.79
N ARG A 136 18.80 8.95 -27.42
CA ARG A 136 17.91 8.02 -28.10
C ARG A 136 18.69 7.13 -29.06
N MET A 137 19.62 7.70 -29.83
CA MET A 137 20.45 6.95 -30.76
C MET A 137 21.41 5.99 -30.03
N LEU A 138 22.08 6.42 -28.96
CA LEU A 138 22.98 5.57 -28.17
C LEU A 138 22.25 4.40 -27.50
N VAL A 139 21.08 4.63 -26.93
CA VAL A 139 20.25 3.58 -26.32
C VAL A 139 19.81 2.57 -27.38
N ARG A 140 19.40 3.03 -28.58
CA ARG A 140 18.99 2.16 -29.69
C ARG A 140 20.12 1.38 -30.34
N ALA A 141 21.36 1.88 -30.24
CA ALA A 141 22.54 1.14 -30.71
C ALA A 141 22.73 -0.20 -29.96
N GLY A 142 22.17 -0.31 -28.75
CA GLY A 142 22.21 -1.53 -27.95
C GLY A 142 23.59 -1.85 -27.38
N GLY A 143 23.71 -3.06 -26.83
CA GLY A 143 24.97 -3.57 -26.29
C GLY A 143 25.57 -2.68 -25.19
N GLN A 144 26.89 -2.55 -25.22
CA GLN A 144 27.64 -1.79 -24.22
C GLN A 144 27.49 -0.27 -24.37
N VAL A 145 27.21 0.22 -25.59
CA VAL A 145 26.97 1.64 -25.85
C VAL A 145 25.69 2.11 -25.14
N ALA A 146 24.64 1.30 -25.20
CA ALA A 146 23.39 1.58 -24.49
C ALA A 146 23.59 1.61 -22.97
N GLN A 147 24.42 0.70 -22.41
CA GLN A 147 24.76 0.67 -20.98
C GLN A 147 25.55 1.92 -20.54
N LEU A 148 26.38 2.51 -21.42
CA LEU A 148 27.06 3.77 -21.13
C LEU A 148 26.09 4.95 -21.09
N ALA A 149 25.12 4.98 -22.01
CA ALA A 149 24.11 6.05 -22.10
C ALA A 149 23.22 6.17 -20.85
N VAL A 150 23.04 5.07 -20.11
CA VAL A 150 22.25 5.03 -18.88
C VAL A 150 23.10 5.09 -17.61
N SER A 151 24.43 5.22 -17.74
CA SER A 151 25.35 5.23 -16.61
C SER A 151 25.66 6.64 -16.09
N PRO A 152 26.17 6.80 -14.85
CA PRO A 152 26.61 8.10 -14.33
C PRO A 152 27.72 8.77 -15.15
N TRP A 153 28.48 8.01 -15.95
CA TRP A 153 29.43 8.57 -16.92
C TRP A 153 28.75 9.61 -17.82
N LEU A 154 27.48 9.41 -18.11
CA LEU A 154 26.76 10.32 -18.96
C LEU A 154 26.63 11.74 -18.37
N GLU A 155 26.33 11.82 -17.07
CA GLU A 155 26.15 13.11 -16.39
C GLU A 155 27.43 13.96 -16.49
N LEU A 156 28.58 13.29 -16.39
CA LEU A 156 29.88 13.93 -16.53
C LEU A 156 30.11 14.45 -17.95
N VAL A 157 29.80 13.67 -18.98
CA VAL A 157 30.08 14.07 -20.38
C VAL A 157 29.09 15.12 -20.88
N ALA A 158 27.82 15.04 -20.48
CA ALA A 158 26.77 15.96 -20.91
C ALA A 158 26.86 17.35 -20.24
N SER A 159 27.54 17.45 -19.08
CA SER A 159 27.78 18.71 -18.37
C SER A 159 28.58 19.75 -19.17
N GLY A 160 29.29 19.32 -20.23
CA GLY A 160 30.05 20.18 -21.13
C GLY A 160 29.22 20.94 -22.17
N ARG A 161 27.89 20.75 -22.22
CA ARG A 161 26.99 21.47 -23.15
C ARG A 161 26.15 22.51 -22.39
N PRO A 162 26.00 23.76 -22.88
CA PRO A 162 25.14 24.76 -22.24
C PRO A 162 23.67 24.31 -22.20
N ASN A 163 22.97 24.56 -21.08
CA ASN A 163 21.54 24.26 -20.86
C ASN A 163 21.13 22.77 -20.88
N SER A 164 22.05 21.84 -20.62
CA SER A 164 21.71 20.42 -20.49
C SER A 164 21.36 20.03 -19.04
N ASP A 165 20.14 19.57 -18.80
CA ASP A 165 19.81 18.83 -17.57
C ASP A 165 20.19 17.36 -17.76
N ALA A 166 21.47 17.07 -17.52
CA ALA A 166 22.06 15.76 -17.74
C ALA A 166 21.39 14.65 -16.92
N LYS A 167 20.90 14.98 -15.72
CA LYS A 167 20.18 14.04 -14.86
C LYS A 167 18.83 13.67 -15.48
N THR A 168 18.09 14.66 -15.95
CA THR A 168 16.80 14.43 -16.64
C THR A 168 16.99 13.59 -17.90
N LEU A 169 18.04 13.86 -18.67
CA LEU A 169 18.35 13.11 -19.90
C LEU A 169 18.74 11.65 -19.59
N ARG A 170 19.46 11.39 -18.49
CA ARG A 170 19.76 10.02 -18.04
C ARG A 170 18.50 9.25 -17.67
N VAL A 171 17.59 9.86 -16.91
CA VAL A 171 16.31 9.24 -16.53
C VAL A 171 15.47 8.87 -17.75
N ILE A 172 15.45 9.75 -18.76
CA ILE A 172 14.79 9.46 -20.05
C ILE A 172 15.47 8.28 -20.76
N ALA A 173 16.80 8.28 -20.83
CA ALA A 173 17.57 7.21 -21.46
C ALA A 173 17.38 5.85 -20.75
N GLU A 174 17.37 5.84 -19.41
CA GLU A 174 17.07 4.67 -18.59
C GLU A 174 15.69 4.11 -18.92
N THR A 175 14.68 4.99 -19.03
CA THR A 175 13.31 4.59 -19.38
C THR A 175 13.24 3.97 -20.77
N GLU A 176 13.85 4.59 -21.79
CA GLU A 176 13.89 4.04 -23.15
C GLU A 176 14.67 2.72 -23.22
N PHE A 177 15.77 2.63 -22.48
CA PHE A 177 16.56 1.40 -22.39
C PHE A 177 15.76 0.25 -21.79
N LEU A 178 15.05 0.50 -20.68
CA LEU A 178 14.21 -0.50 -20.04
C LEU A 178 13.06 -0.94 -20.93
N GLN A 179 12.41 0.00 -21.63
CA GLN A 179 11.33 -0.33 -22.55
C GLN A 179 11.83 -1.22 -23.70
N ASN A 180 12.94 -0.85 -24.32
CA ASN A 180 13.55 -1.65 -25.39
C ASN A 180 13.96 -3.05 -24.88
N ALA A 181 14.57 -3.13 -23.70
CA ALA A 181 14.92 -4.41 -23.07
C ALA A 181 13.66 -5.27 -22.81
N ALA A 182 12.57 -4.66 -22.34
CA ALA A 182 11.31 -5.36 -22.10
C ALA A 182 10.65 -5.86 -23.40
N ASP A 183 10.66 -5.04 -24.44
CA ASP A 183 10.09 -5.36 -25.76
C ASP A 183 10.87 -6.50 -26.45
N THR A 184 12.18 -6.57 -26.22
CA THR A 184 13.07 -7.64 -26.70
C THR A 184 13.03 -8.92 -25.86
N GLY A 185 12.18 -8.98 -24.83
CA GLY A 185 11.96 -10.20 -24.04
C GLY A 185 12.81 -10.30 -22.78
N ASN A 186 13.50 -9.23 -22.35
CA ASN A 186 14.20 -9.21 -21.07
C ASN A 186 13.18 -9.16 -19.91
N GLU A 187 13.00 -10.30 -19.26
CA GLU A 187 12.03 -10.47 -18.18
C GLU A 187 12.35 -9.60 -16.96
N THR A 188 13.63 -9.36 -16.67
CA THR A 188 14.03 -8.48 -15.57
C THR A 188 13.60 -7.04 -15.83
N ALA A 189 13.72 -6.57 -17.08
CA ALA A 189 13.30 -5.22 -17.46
C ALA A 189 11.79 -5.03 -17.34
N ARG A 190 11.01 -6.04 -17.76
CA ARG A 190 9.56 -6.06 -17.55
C ARG A 190 9.19 -5.98 -16.08
N LYS A 191 9.85 -6.78 -15.24
CA LYS A 191 9.65 -6.76 -13.78
C LYS A 191 9.97 -5.39 -13.18
N LEU A 192 11.08 -4.76 -13.59
CA LEU A 192 11.47 -3.46 -13.08
C LEU A 192 10.47 -2.35 -13.45
N LEU A 193 9.90 -2.40 -14.67
CA LEU A 193 8.88 -1.44 -15.12
C LEU A 193 7.52 -1.66 -14.43
N ASP A 194 7.15 -2.90 -14.16
CA ASP A 194 5.82 -3.27 -13.65
C ASP A 194 5.73 -3.24 -12.11
N ALA A 195 6.84 -3.52 -11.41
CA ALA A 195 6.88 -3.63 -9.95
C ALA A 195 6.32 -2.38 -9.22
N PRO A 196 6.67 -1.12 -9.55
CA PRO A 196 6.16 0.04 -8.83
C PRO A 196 4.62 0.15 -8.88
N ALA A 197 4.02 -0.10 -10.04
CA ALA A 197 2.58 -0.07 -10.21
C ALA A 197 1.89 -1.19 -9.41
N LYS A 198 2.51 -2.37 -9.35
CA LYS A 198 2.06 -3.51 -8.57
C LYS A 198 2.12 -3.26 -7.06
N TYR A 199 3.24 -2.78 -6.53
CA TYR A 199 3.38 -2.41 -5.12
C TYR A 199 2.42 -1.30 -4.71
N ALA A 200 2.18 -0.30 -5.58
CA ALA A 200 1.19 0.75 -5.34
C ALA A 200 -0.24 0.20 -5.19
N LYS A 201 -0.64 -0.78 -6.00
CA LYS A 201 -1.94 -1.45 -5.89
C LYS A 201 -2.08 -2.22 -4.58
N VAL A 202 -1.02 -2.92 -4.14
CA VAL A 202 -1.01 -3.63 -2.85
C VAL A 202 -1.18 -2.65 -1.70
N ARG A 203 -0.40 -1.56 -1.66
CA ARG A 203 -0.53 -0.51 -0.63
C ARG A 203 -1.94 0.07 -0.59
N SER A 204 -2.48 0.48 -1.73
CA SER A 204 -3.83 1.04 -1.81
C SER A 204 -4.91 0.07 -1.34
N SER A 205 -4.79 -1.22 -1.68
CA SER A 205 -5.71 -2.27 -1.21
C SER A 205 -5.64 -2.43 0.31
N MET A 206 -4.43 -2.45 0.86
CA MET A 206 -4.19 -2.59 2.30
C MET A 206 -4.63 -1.36 3.10
N ASP A 207 -4.39 -0.16 2.58
CA ASP A 207 -4.88 1.10 3.17
C ASP A 207 -6.42 1.10 3.24
N LYS A 208 -7.09 0.59 2.19
CA LYS A 208 -8.56 0.46 2.18
C LYS A 208 -9.05 -0.53 3.24
N ILE A 209 -8.43 -1.71 3.35
CA ILE A 209 -8.76 -2.70 4.39
C ILE A 209 -8.57 -2.08 5.78
N ALA A 210 -7.45 -1.41 6.02
CA ALA A 210 -7.17 -0.77 7.29
C ALA A 210 -8.17 0.34 7.61
N SER A 211 -8.49 1.22 6.66
CA SER A 211 -9.47 2.29 6.82
C SER A 211 -10.85 1.74 7.17
N GLU A 212 -11.29 0.65 6.53
CA GLU A 212 -12.56 0.01 6.83
C GLU A 212 -12.54 -0.68 8.20
N CYS A 213 -11.55 -1.52 8.49
CA CYS A 213 -11.47 -2.25 9.76
C CYS A 213 -11.27 -1.34 10.99
N LEU A 214 -10.45 -0.28 10.87
CA LEU A 214 -10.16 0.67 11.95
C LEU A 214 -11.22 1.78 12.06
N GLY A 215 -11.77 2.24 10.93
CA GLY A 215 -12.76 3.32 10.89
C GLY A 215 -14.17 2.91 11.30
N VAL A 216 -14.60 1.69 10.93
CA VAL A 216 -15.92 1.14 11.28
C VAL A 216 -16.09 0.96 12.80
N ASN A 217 -15.00 0.68 13.53
CA ASN A 217 -15.06 0.46 14.99
C ASN A 217 -14.98 1.74 15.84
N ARG A 218 -14.40 2.83 15.32
CA ARG A 218 -14.26 4.09 16.05
C ARG A 218 -15.50 4.99 15.96
N SER A 219 -16.24 5.00 14.85
CA SER A 219 -17.31 5.99 14.60
C SER A 219 -18.70 5.49 15.00
N ALA A 220 -19.19 4.40 14.39
CA ALA A 220 -20.61 4.07 14.50
C ALA A 220 -20.94 3.23 15.76
N PHE A 221 -20.06 2.33 16.19
CA PHE A 221 -20.32 1.46 17.34
C PHE A 221 -19.97 2.13 18.69
N ALA A 222 -18.93 2.97 18.72
CA ALA A 222 -18.51 3.71 19.91
C ALA A 222 -19.56 4.73 20.37
N GLU A 223 -20.14 5.49 19.43
CA GLU A 223 -21.25 6.42 19.71
C GLU A 223 -22.50 5.69 20.24
N ARG A 224 -22.78 4.48 19.71
CA ARG A 224 -23.91 3.64 20.15
C ARG A 224 -23.72 3.05 21.55
N ALA A 225 -22.54 2.54 21.88
CA ALA A 225 -22.24 2.02 23.21
C ALA A 225 -22.26 3.11 24.31
N LEU A 226 -21.83 4.33 23.97
CA LEU A 226 -21.92 5.50 24.85
C LEU A 226 -23.38 5.91 25.11
N SER A 227 -24.27 5.81 24.12
CA SER A 227 -25.69 6.12 24.28
C SER A 227 -26.39 5.21 25.31
N TRP A 228 -26.04 3.91 25.35
CA TRP A 228 -26.61 2.94 26.28
C TRP A 228 -26.12 3.11 27.72
N GLY A 229 -24.88 3.60 27.91
CA GLY A 229 -24.33 3.89 29.23
C GLY A 229 -24.94 5.12 29.91
N SER A 230 -25.58 6.01 29.15
CA SER A 230 -26.05 7.31 29.64
C SER A 230 -27.50 7.33 30.18
N GLU A 231 -28.35 6.36 29.83
CA GLU A 231 -29.78 6.33 30.24
C GLU A 231 -30.17 5.13 31.13
N ALA A 232 -29.25 4.19 31.38
CA ALA A 232 -29.54 2.97 32.12
C ALA A 232 -30.16 3.19 33.54
N PRO A 233 -29.73 4.19 34.34
CA PRO A 233 -30.30 4.41 35.67
C PRO A 233 -31.76 4.89 35.61
N GLN A 234 -32.12 5.68 34.60
CA GLN A 234 -33.48 6.21 34.42
C GLN A 234 -34.44 5.12 33.95
N LYS A 235 -34.01 4.26 33.01
CA LYS A 235 -34.86 3.15 32.54
C LYS A 235 -35.02 2.05 33.58
N ASP A 236 -34.00 1.77 34.39
CA ASP A 236 -34.12 0.82 35.52
C ASP A 236 -35.02 1.36 36.65
N ALA A 237 -35.07 2.68 36.84
CA ALA A 237 -35.98 3.33 37.77
C ALA A 237 -37.44 3.27 37.27
N GLU A 238 -37.67 3.54 35.97
CA GLU A 238 -38.99 3.40 35.34
C GLU A 238 -39.49 1.96 35.32
N ILE A 239 -38.62 0.98 35.02
CA ILE A 239 -38.97 -0.44 35.05
C ILE A 239 -39.27 -0.89 36.49
N ARG A 240 -38.55 -0.39 37.50
CA ARG A 240 -38.88 -0.66 38.92
C ARG A 240 -40.20 -0.02 39.32
N ALA A 241 -40.47 1.21 38.89
CA ALA A 241 -41.73 1.90 39.16
C ALA A 241 -42.92 1.18 38.51
N LEU A 242 -42.80 0.75 37.26
CA LEU A 242 -43.82 -0.02 36.54
C LEU A 242 -44.05 -1.41 37.18
N LYS A 243 -42.99 -2.10 37.60
CA LYS A 243 -43.11 -3.37 38.34
C LYS A 243 -43.78 -3.19 39.70
N ALA A 244 -43.53 -2.08 40.39
CA ALA A 244 -44.21 -1.76 41.64
C ALA A 244 -45.70 -1.48 41.42
N GLN A 245 -46.05 -0.69 40.40
CA GLN A 245 -47.44 -0.39 40.02
C GLN A 245 -48.23 -1.64 39.59
N LEU A 246 -47.60 -2.54 38.84
CA LEU A 246 -48.22 -3.82 38.44
C LEU A 246 -48.45 -4.76 39.62
N ARG A 247 -47.62 -4.68 40.68
CA ARG A 247 -47.83 -5.45 41.91
C ARG A 247 -48.99 -4.91 42.75
N THR A 248 -49.20 -3.59 42.75
CA THR A 248 -50.33 -2.97 43.44
C THR A 248 -51.66 -3.18 42.73
N LEU A 249 -51.67 -3.32 41.40
CA LEU A 249 -52.87 -3.61 40.60
C LEU A 249 -53.33 -5.08 40.64
N LYS A 250 -52.51 -5.99 41.19
CA LYS A 250 -52.82 -7.42 41.36
C LYS A 250 -53.33 -7.79 42.76
N LYS A 251 -53.60 -6.80 43.61
CA LYS A 251 -54.35 -6.93 44.87
C LYS A 251 -55.71 -6.28 44.70
#